data_AF-A0A961T6B8-F1
#
_entry.id   AF-A0A961T6B8-F1
#
_cell.length_a   1.000
_cell.length_b   1.000
_cell.length_c   1.000
_cell.angle_alpha   90.00
_cell.angle_beta   90.00
_cell.angle_gamma   90.00
#
_symmetry.space_group_name_H-M   'P 1'
#
loop_
_entity.id
_entity.type
_entity.pdbx_description
1 polymer ?
#
loop_
_entity_poly.entity_id
_entity_poly.type
_entity_poly.pdbx_seq_one_letter_code
_entity_poly.pdbx_strand_id
1 'polypeptide(L)'
;MTGFLKRGLICATVIFGGLAGGAQAQEVVDLFTEEPSESARGRGLFDPVPGISAGITGEISYFTLSQDAGRNMREGSRGGRRLRIALPEGEAATCSFPPEPDATGDDQPKLLSGQVSGAGELGHCDLVMSGDGVVGDIDTGSGRYRIVPVGGGDHAVVRIRSEGFEEEREPRTRPGRDASRETQRDSRFLDQQCDQIMNASLPPRTLGPLRVMILYTPAARANSADINADVTLLMSGLRRAFSAESTGGNFSVAVELAHAQMIDYREGADMGDDLDRLSNPSDAVFGIVPALKQRYRADIVHLLVNANEGDGCGIGWLNANPDPSDANWGLSVSDIECATGNYSFIHELGHNIGMEHDRGVVQNADPDATNYGYVLLDREVRSVMAYNNACSAQDVYCRRLPYYSSPRLRVSGTPYGRARRDGNGAYNVETLCRNAPIIAGFRDAYDFASYENQDVAGRDLARQKGLSQDACANWCEGEAGCEAYTYDKWNDWCFLKGSVEGLRLEPKAISGIRPYYSEPKRSSRAVDMVRYRGKSFPGTGYETHRASNLDNCEQICRDDGHCMGFSFYASQNRCEAFASLSEYSTRSGVDSGVKTQPFAAGDE
;
A
#
# COMPACT_ATOMS: atom_id res chain seq x y z
N MET A 1 44.96 17.32 84.09
CA MET A 1 43.63 17.82 84.48
C MET A 1 42.65 17.44 83.37
N THR A 2 42.00 16.28 83.40
CA THR A 2 40.69 16.02 84.05
C THR A 2 39.69 17.16 83.76
N GLY A 3 38.55 17.02 83.11
CA GLY A 3 37.77 15.87 82.63
C GLY A 3 36.27 16.23 82.69
N PHE A 4 35.54 15.95 81.61
CA PHE A 4 34.11 15.54 81.50
C PHE A 4 32.94 16.37 82.09
N LEU A 5 31.94 16.64 81.23
CA LEU A 5 30.46 16.44 81.41
C LEU A 5 29.74 16.88 80.11
N LYS A 6 29.23 16.03 79.19
CA LYS A 6 28.05 15.12 79.11
C LYS A 6 26.69 15.77 78.69
N ARG A 7 26.04 15.05 77.72
CA ARG A 7 24.63 15.05 77.22
C ARG A 7 24.39 15.88 75.94
N GLY A 8 23.91 15.37 74.80
CA GLY A 8 23.44 14.05 74.34
C GLY A 8 22.19 14.21 73.44
N LEU A 9 22.12 13.61 72.24
CA LEU A 9 20.87 13.10 71.60
C LEU A 9 21.10 12.35 70.26
N ILE A 10 20.72 11.06 70.27
CA ILE A 10 20.07 10.22 69.22
C ILE A 10 20.67 10.18 67.79
N CYS A 11 21.23 9.02 67.44
CA CYS A 11 21.52 8.57 66.08
C CYS A 11 20.27 8.01 65.40
N ALA A 12 19.94 8.49 64.20
CA ALA A 12 19.05 7.82 63.26
C ALA A 12 19.89 7.27 62.11
N THR A 13 19.89 5.94 61.95
CA THR A 13 20.54 5.24 60.85
C THR A 13 19.63 5.31 59.62
N VAL A 14 20.07 5.97 58.55
CA VAL A 14 19.47 5.83 57.22
C VAL A 14 20.51 5.20 56.31
N ILE A 15 20.25 3.93 55.96
CA ILE A 15 20.98 3.18 54.95
C ILE A 15 20.59 3.75 53.60
N PHE A 16 21.50 4.44 52.92
CA PHE A 16 21.37 4.73 51.49
C PHE A 16 21.65 3.44 50.72
N GLY A 17 20.60 2.68 50.42
CA GLY A 17 20.61 1.64 49.40
C GLY A 17 20.61 2.31 48.03
N GLY A 18 21.77 2.34 47.37
CA GLY A 18 21.86 2.71 45.96
C GLY A 18 21.18 1.64 45.11
N LEU A 19 20.06 1.99 44.48
CA LEU A 19 19.49 1.22 43.37
C LEU A 19 20.34 1.48 42.12
N ALA A 20 21.43 0.72 41.97
CA ALA A 20 22.00 0.45 40.66
C ALA A 20 21.04 -0.50 39.95
N GLY A 21 20.08 0.04 39.21
CA GLY A 21 19.33 -0.72 38.22
C GLY A 21 20.30 -1.12 37.12
N GLY A 22 20.86 -2.33 37.21
CA GLY A 22 21.61 -2.92 36.12
C GLY A 22 20.67 -3.11 34.93
N ALA A 23 20.90 -2.39 33.83
CA ALA A 23 20.34 -2.74 32.55
C ALA A 23 20.86 -4.15 32.21
N GLN A 24 20.01 -5.17 32.34
CA GLN A 24 20.32 -6.47 31.78
C GLN A 24 20.51 -6.26 30.27
N ALA A 25 21.69 -6.61 29.75
CA ALA A 25 21.95 -6.58 28.32
C ALA A 25 20.92 -7.47 27.64
N GLN A 26 20.12 -6.89 26.75
CA GLN A 26 19.07 -7.60 26.06
C GLN A 26 19.69 -8.71 25.20
N GLU A 27 19.23 -9.95 25.41
CA GLU A 27 19.72 -11.13 24.70
C GLU A 27 19.49 -10.98 23.19
N VAL A 28 20.52 -11.35 22.41
CA VAL A 28 20.46 -11.35 20.94
C VAL A 28 20.03 -12.74 20.52
N VAL A 29 18.92 -12.85 19.79
CA VAL A 29 18.38 -14.13 19.31
C VAL A 29 18.73 -14.28 17.83
N ASP A 30 19.27 -15.42 17.43
CA ASP A 30 19.52 -15.72 16.02
C ASP A 30 18.21 -16.04 15.30
N LEU A 31 17.96 -15.34 14.19
CA LEU A 31 16.76 -15.54 13.36
C LEU A 31 16.74 -16.95 12.75
N PHE A 32 17.92 -17.46 12.39
CA PHE A 32 18.10 -18.75 11.75
C PHE A 32 18.90 -19.70 12.63
N THR A 33 18.71 -21.01 12.44
CA THR A 33 19.52 -22.04 13.10
C THR A 33 20.96 -22.01 12.57
N GLU A 34 21.94 -22.35 13.42
CA GLU A 34 23.35 -22.48 12.99
C GLU A 34 23.52 -23.54 11.92
N GLU A 35 22.83 -24.67 12.08
CA GLU A 35 22.78 -25.74 11.11
C GLU A 35 21.44 -25.70 10.35
N PRO A 36 21.45 -25.39 9.03
CA PRO A 36 20.26 -25.45 8.21
C PRO A 36 19.82 -26.90 7.97
N SER A 37 18.54 -27.08 7.63
CA SER A 37 17.94 -28.36 7.28
C SER A 37 18.63 -29.04 6.09
N GLU A 38 18.46 -30.36 5.93
CA GLU A 38 18.99 -31.07 4.75
C GLU A 38 18.42 -30.53 3.44
N SER A 39 17.15 -30.09 3.43
CA SER A 39 16.53 -29.45 2.27
C SER A 39 17.19 -28.12 1.92
N ALA A 40 17.44 -27.27 2.92
CA ALA A 40 18.16 -26.01 2.69
C ALA A 40 19.61 -26.24 2.22
N ARG A 41 20.32 -27.23 2.77
CA ARG A 41 21.68 -27.61 2.33
C ARG A 41 21.73 -28.13 0.89
N GLY A 42 20.64 -28.75 0.43
CA GLY A 42 20.50 -29.26 -0.93
C GLY A 42 20.23 -28.18 -1.98
N ARG A 43 19.89 -26.96 -1.55
CA ARG A 43 19.60 -25.84 -2.45
C ARG A 43 20.86 -25.10 -2.87
N GLY A 44 20.87 -24.59 -4.10
CA GLY A 44 22.01 -23.93 -4.71
C GLY A 44 21.67 -22.60 -5.37
N LEU A 45 22.69 -21.93 -5.90
CA LEU A 45 22.61 -20.60 -6.52
C LEU A 45 21.58 -20.49 -7.67
N PHE A 46 21.26 -21.59 -8.33
CA PHE A 46 20.37 -21.62 -9.49
C PHE A 46 18.92 -21.99 -9.14
N ASP A 47 18.62 -22.25 -7.87
CA ASP A 47 17.26 -22.55 -7.49
C ASP A 47 16.41 -21.28 -7.53
N PRO A 48 15.22 -21.33 -8.16
CA PRO A 48 14.36 -20.16 -8.25
C PRO A 48 13.90 -19.73 -6.86
N VAL A 49 14.02 -18.43 -6.58
CA VAL A 49 13.48 -17.80 -5.38
C VAL A 49 12.19 -17.08 -5.78
N PRO A 50 11.05 -17.36 -5.13
CA PRO A 50 9.80 -16.68 -5.48
C PRO A 50 9.92 -15.16 -5.37
N GLY A 51 9.49 -14.44 -6.41
CA GLY A 51 9.52 -12.98 -6.46
C GLY A 51 10.91 -12.36 -6.57
N ILE A 52 11.94 -13.12 -6.99
CA ILE A 52 13.28 -12.59 -7.28
C ILE A 52 13.77 -13.20 -8.60
N SER A 53 13.89 -12.37 -9.63
CA SER A 53 14.40 -12.74 -10.94
C SER A 53 15.92 -12.90 -10.93
N ALA A 54 16.44 -13.72 -11.84
CA ALA A 54 17.88 -13.92 -11.99
C ALA A 54 18.66 -12.63 -12.33
N GLY A 55 17.99 -11.62 -12.87
CA GLY A 55 18.56 -10.32 -13.20
C GLY A 55 18.97 -9.50 -11.97
N ILE A 56 18.32 -9.73 -10.83
CA ILE A 56 18.61 -9.00 -9.58
C ILE A 56 19.19 -9.89 -8.48
N THR A 57 19.23 -11.21 -8.68
CA THR A 57 19.82 -12.14 -7.71
C THR A 57 21.34 -11.92 -7.60
N GLY A 58 21.78 -11.51 -6.41
CA GLY A 58 23.18 -11.49 -6.01
C GLY A 58 23.57 -12.78 -5.28
N GLU A 59 24.39 -12.64 -4.26
CA GLU A 59 24.75 -13.76 -3.38
C GLU A 59 23.52 -14.27 -2.63
N ILE A 60 23.41 -15.60 -2.51
CA ILE A 60 22.27 -16.28 -1.88
C ILE A 60 22.76 -17.30 -0.88
N SER A 61 22.01 -17.45 0.21
CA SER A 61 22.19 -18.54 1.17
C SER A 61 20.84 -18.99 1.71
N TYR A 62 20.75 -20.27 2.05
CA TYR A 62 19.52 -20.88 2.55
C TYR A 62 19.67 -21.24 4.02
N PHE A 63 18.64 -20.91 4.78
CA PHE A 63 18.63 -21.05 6.23
C PHE A 63 17.30 -21.65 6.69
N THR A 64 17.29 -22.19 7.91
CA THR A 64 16.06 -22.66 8.55
C THR A 64 15.69 -21.72 9.69
N LEU A 65 14.43 -21.30 9.76
CA LEU A 65 13.96 -20.39 10.80
C LEU A 65 14.14 -21.01 12.19
N SER A 66 14.73 -20.25 13.11
CA SER A 66 14.86 -20.65 14.51
C SER A 66 13.49 -20.65 15.19
N GLN A 67 13.17 -21.74 15.91
CA GLN A 67 11.94 -21.81 16.69
C GLN A 67 11.89 -20.74 17.79
N ASP A 68 13.05 -20.40 18.38
CA ASP A 68 13.16 -19.34 19.38
C ASP A 68 12.88 -17.98 18.76
N ALA A 69 13.39 -17.71 17.56
CA ALA A 69 13.10 -16.48 16.83
C ALA A 69 11.62 -16.40 16.44
N GLY A 70 11.05 -17.47 15.90
CA GLY A 70 9.63 -17.53 15.55
C GLY A 70 8.72 -17.23 16.75
N ARG A 71 9.00 -17.83 17.92
CA ARG A 71 8.28 -17.52 19.18
C ARG A 71 8.51 -16.07 19.62
N ASN A 72 9.77 -15.64 19.68
CA ASN A 72 10.14 -14.29 20.09
C ASN A 72 9.38 -13.26 19.26
N MET A 73 9.38 -13.40 17.94
CA MET A 73 8.76 -12.46 17.02
C MET A 73 7.23 -12.40 17.18
N ARG A 74 6.56 -13.51 17.50
CA ARG A 74 5.10 -13.54 17.79
C ARG A 74 4.76 -12.80 19.09
N GLU A 75 5.59 -12.92 20.11
CA GLU A 75 5.36 -12.29 21.41
C GLU A 75 5.62 -10.77 21.40
N GLY A 76 4.87 -10.01 22.20
CA GLY A 76 5.13 -8.59 22.44
C GLY A 76 6.38 -8.40 23.31
N SER A 77 7.16 -7.34 23.07
CA SER A 77 8.34 -7.06 23.89
C SER A 77 8.32 -5.66 24.49
N ARG A 78 8.24 -5.58 25.82
CA ARG A 78 8.30 -4.33 26.58
C ARG A 78 9.69 -3.70 26.64
N GLY A 79 10.74 -4.47 26.34
CA GLY A 79 12.12 -3.99 26.35
C GLY A 79 12.68 -3.69 24.96
N GLY A 80 11.93 -3.95 23.88
CA GLY A 80 12.51 -4.06 22.53
C GLY A 80 13.13 -5.44 22.29
N ARG A 81 13.76 -5.65 21.15
CA ARG A 81 14.36 -6.96 20.80
C ARG A 81 15.55 -6.77 19.88
N ARG A 82 16.49 -7.72 19.92
CA ARG A 82 17.66 -7.75 19.04
C ARG A 82 17.73 -9.10 18.35
N LEU A 83 17.69 -9.08 17.02
CA LEU A 83 17.80 -10.28 16.19
C LEU A 83 19.11 -10.24 15.42
N ARG A 84 19.86 -11.34 15.47
CA ARG A 84 21.00 -11.57 14.59
C ARG A 84 20.52 -12.36 13.38
N ILE A 85 20.82 -11.84 12.20
CA ILE A 85 20.38 -12.38 10.92
C ILE A 85 21.62 -12.78 10.13
N ALA A 86 21.73 -14.08 9.85
CA ALA A 86 22.77 -14.58 8.95
C ALA A 86 22.52 -14.07 7.52
N LEU A 87 23.57 -13.56 6.90
CA LEU A 87 23.59 -13.08 5.52
C LEU A 87 24.44 -14.03 4.66
N PRO A 88 24.36 -13.95 3.32
CA PRO A 88 25.26 -14.66 2.45
C PRO A 88 26.74 -14.42 2.77
N GLU A 89 27.59 -15.34 2.32
CA GLU A 89 29.06 -15.28 2.49
C GLU A 89 29.56 -15.29 3.95
N GLY A 90 28.70 -15.66 4.91
CA GLY A 90 29.06 -15.75 6.32
C GLY A 90 29.02 -14.42 7.06
N GLU A 91 28.49 -13.37 6.43
CA GLU A 91 28.18 -12.11 7.11
C GLU A 91 26.95 -12.26 8.04
N ALA A 92 26.76 -11.28 8.93
CA ALA A 92 25.56 -11.20 9.75
C ALA A 92 25.20 -9.74 10.07
N ALA A 93 23.91 -9.44 10.04
CA ALA A 93 23.35 -8.17 10.51
C ALA A 93 22.72 -8.35 11.89
N THR A 94 22.85 -7.36 12.78
CA THR A 94 22.09 -7.33 14.04
C THR A 94 21.04 -6.24 13.99
N CYS A 95 19.78 -6.63 13.85
CA CYS A 95 18.64 -5.71 13.85
C CYS A 95 18.17 -5.45 15.28
N SER A 96 18.00 -4.18 15.63
CA SER A 96 17.43 -3.76 16.91
C SER A 96 16.06 -3.14 16.66
N PHE A 97 15.04 -3.65 17.35
CA PHE A 97 13.66 -3.22 17.21
C PHE A 97 13.18 -2.59 18.52
N PRO A 98 12.44 -1.47 18.45
CA PRO A 98 11.95 -0.78 19.64
C PRO A 98 10.90 -1.62 20.39
N PRO A 99 10.57 -1.26 21.65
CA PRO A 99 9.49 -1.90 22.39
C PRO A 99 8.14 -1.81 21.69
N GLU A 100 7.35 -2.87 21.80
CA GLU A 100 5.98 -2.96 21.27
C GLU A 100 5.00 -3.24 22.40
N PRO A 101 3.83 -2.56 22.45
CA PRO A 101 2.75 -2.97 23.33
C PRO A 101 2.25 -4.39 22.98
N ASP A 102 1.62 -5.06 23.95
CA ASP A 102 1.31 -6.50 23.97
C ASP A 102 0.70 -7.05 22.65
N ALA A 103 0.88 -8.36 22.42
CA ALA A 103 0.60 -9.07 21.16
C ALA A 103 -0.76 -8.73 20.50
N THR A 104 -0.72 -8.28 19.25
CA THR A 104 -1.89 -8.27 18.36
C THR A 104 -2.21 -9.70 17.93
N GLY A 105 -3.49 -10.08 17.89
CA GLY A 105 -3.94 -11.47 17.67
C GLY A 105 -3.36 -12.19 16.44
N ASP A 106 -3.40 -13.53 16.48
CA ASP A 106 -2.61 -14.45 15.63
C ASP A 106 -2.87 -14.40 14.10
N ASP A 107 -3.90 -13.70 13.61
CA ASP A 107 -4.37 -13.79 12.21
C ASP A 107 -3.89 -12.66 11.27
N GLN A 108 -3.01 -11.75 11.72
CA GLN A 108 -2.45 -10.68 10.87
C GLN A 108 -0.91 -10.75 10.80
N PRO A 109 -0.32 -10.44 9.62
CA PRO A 109 1.13 -10.39 9.50
C PRO A 109 1.70 -9.36 10.48
N LYS A 110 2.66 -9.80 11.32
CA LYS A 110 3.26 -8.95 12.34
C LYS A 110 4.54 -8.33 11.81
N LEU A 111 4.51 -7.01 11.61
CA LEU A 111 5.66 -6.21 11.21
C LEU A 111 6.54 -5.86 12.41
N LEU A 112 7.83 -6.14 12.30
CA LEU A 112 8.90 -5.61 13.13
C LEU A 112 9.73 -4.66 12.27
N SER A 113 9.79 -3.37 12.63
CA SER A 113 10.61 -2.37 11.93
C SER A 113 11.69 -1.85 12.89
N GLY A 114 12.95 -1.89 12.46
CA GLY A 114 14.10 -1.57 13.29
C GLY A 114 15.31 -1.06 12.52
N GLN A 115 16.42 -0.89 13.23
CA GLN A 115 17.68 -0.40 12.68
C GLN A 115 18.75 -1.49 12.70
N VAL A 116 19.62 -1.48 11.68
CA VAL A 116 20.79 -2.35 11.63
C VAL A 116 21.91 -1.73 12.47
N SER A 117 22.40 -2.48 13.44
CA SER A 117 23.45 -2.04 14.36
C SER A 117 24.72 -1.65 13.57
N GLY A 118 25.20 -0.43 13.77
CA GLY A 118 26.45 0.05 13.14
C GLY A 118 26.34 0.47 11.67
N ALA A 119 25.17 0.40 11.05
CA ALA A 119 24.96 0.79 9.66
C ALA A 119 24.60 2.30 9.46
N GLY A 120 24.59 3.08 10.54
CA GLY A 120 24.32 4.52 10.50
C GLY A 120 22.88 4.84 10.07
N GLU A 121 22.69 6.03 9.51
CA GLU A 121 21.38 6.60 9.15
C GLU A 121 20.67 5.85 8.00
N LEU A 122 21.37 4.97 7.28
CA LEU A 122 20.82 4.23 6.13
C LEU A 122 20.41 2.78 6.49
N GLY A 123 20.82 2.30 7.66
CA GLY A 123 20.65 0.90 8.06
C GLY A 123 19.29 0.59 8.65
N HIS A 124 18.45 -0.15 7.92
CA HIS A 124 17.11 -0.52 8.38
C HIS A 124 16.81 -1.99 8.18
N CYS A 125 15.83 -2.49 8.95
CA CYS A 125 15.45 -3.89 8.96
C CYS A 125 13.96 -4.00 9.21
N ASP A 126 13.22 -4.47 8.21
CA ASP A 126 11.81 -4.79 8.33
C ASP A 126 11.63 -6.30 8.20
N LEU A 127 10.95 -6.90 9.16
CA LEU A 127 10.59 -8.31 9.13
C LEU A 127 9.10 -8.45 9.33
N VAL A 128 8.45 -9.22 8.47
CA VAL A 128 7.04 -9.57 8.56
C VAL A 128 6.93 -11.05 8.85
N MET A 129 6.40 -11.37 10.03
CA MET A 129 5.98 -12.73 10.38
C MET A 129 4.62 -12.99 9.72
N SER A 130 4.53 -14.05 8.93
CA SER A 130 3.27 -14.50 8.32
C SER A 130 3.24 -16.02 8.26
N GLY A 131 2.17 -16.64 8.77
CA GLY A 131 2.14 -18.09 8.98
C GLY A 131 3.34 -18.53 9.83
N ASP A 132 4.09 -19.54 9.35
CA ASP A 132 5.34 -20.03 9.96
C ASP A 132 6.61 -19.47 9.29
N GLY A 133 6.45 -18.50 8.38
CA GLY A 133 7.53 -17.89 7.62
C GLY A 133 7.85 -16.46 8.05
N VAL A 134 8.88 -15.91 7.39
CA VAL A 134 9.35 -14.54 7.54
C VAL A 134 9.64 -14.02 6.15
N VAL A 135 9.08 -12.87 5.82
CA VAL A 135 9.53 -12.06 4.68
C VAL A 135 10.18 -10.82 5.26
N GLY A 136 11.27 -10.34 4.68
CA GLY A 136 11.90 -9.15 5.22
C GLY A 136 12.89 -8.49 4.29
N ASP A 137 13.08 -7.19 4.52
CA ASP A 137 14.04 -6.35 3.82
C ASP A 137 15.06 -5.82 4.82
N ILE A 138 16.33 -6.01 4.51
CA ILE A 138 17.45 -5.59 5.35
C ILE A 138 18.35 -4.73 4.50
N ASP A 139 18.57 -3.51 4.95
CA ASP A 139 19.51 -2.61 4.31
C ASP A 139 20.69 -2.35 5.24
N THR A 140 21.89 -2.67 4.75
CA THR A 140 23.14 -2.51 5.47
C THR A 140 24.04 -1.50 4.75
N GLY A 141 25.20 -1.21 5.34
CA GLY A 141 26.25 -0.47 4.62
C GLY A 141 26.83 -1.26 3.44
N SER A 142 26.80 -2.60 3.47
CA SER A 142 27.39 -3.48 2.44
C SER A 142 26.42 -3.88 1.32
N GLY A 143 25.12 -3.74 1.54
CA GLY A 143 24.11 -4.02 0.51
C GLY A 143 22.71 -4.18 1.05
N ARG A 144 21.78 -4.44 0.13
CA ARG A 144 20.39 -4.77 0.45
C ARG A 144 20.18 -6.27 0.36
N TYR A 145 19.44 -6.81 1.31
CA TYR A 145 19.11 -8.23 1.40
C TYR A 145 17.62 -8.42 1.57
N ARG A 146 17.10 -9.49 0.99
CA ARG A 146 15.71 -9.90 1.11
C ARG A 146 15.62 -11.32 1.66
N ILE A 147 14.74 -11.52 2.63
CA ILE A 147 14.42 -12.82 3.20
C ILE A 147 13.12 -13.31 2.55
N VAL A 148 13.15 -14.51 1.98
CA VAL A 148 12.02 -15.10 1.27
C VAL A 148 11.79 -16.54 1.73
N PRO A 149 10.58 -16.94 2.14
CA PRO A 149 10.29 -18.33 2.47
C PRO A 149 10.33 -19.21 1.21
N VAL A 150 10.95 -20.38 1.31
CA VAL A 150 11.08 -21.35 0.20
C VAL A 150 10.45 -22.72 0.52
N GLY A 151 9.66 -22.78 1.58
CA GLY A 151 8.92 -23.97 2.02
C GLY A 151 9.66 -24.79 3.08
N GLY A 152 8.93 -25.63 3.82
CA GLY A 152 9.51 -26.52 4.84
C GLY A 152 10.10 -25.82 6.08
N GLY A 153 9.79 -24.53 6.29
CA GLY A 153 10.43 -23.70 7.33
C GLY A 153 11.79 -23.12 6.92
N ASP A 154 12.19 -23.33 5.65
CA ASP A 154 13.42 -22.79 5.08
C ASP A 154 13.18 -21.44 4.39
N HIS A 155 14.23 -20.63 4.36
CA HIS A 155 14.26 -19.29 3.81
C HIS A 155 15.50 -19.09 2.94
N ALA A 156 15.34 -18.39 1.83
CA ALA A 156 16.44 -17.78 1.09
C ALA A 156 16.72 -16.40 1.67
N VAL A 157 17.99 -16.09 1.91
CA VAL A 157 18.47 -14.72 2.12
C VAL A 157 19.26 -14.34 0.89
N VAL A 158 18.76 -13.35 0.15
CA VAL A 158 19.28 -12.97 -1.16
C VAL A 158 19.79 -11.54 -1.10
N ARG A 159 21.05 -11.30 -1.50
CA ARG A 159 21.52 -9.95 -1.76
C ARG A 159 20.90 -9.44 -3.06
N ILE A 160 20.30 -8.27 -3.02
CA ILE A 160 19.65 -7.67 -4.19
C ILE A 160 20.67 -6.85 -4.98
N ARG A 161 20.88 -7.19 -6.25
CA ARG A 161 21.64 -6.40 -7.22
C ARG A 161 20.77 -5.29 -7.76
N SER A 162 20.84 -4.13 -7.11
CA SER A 162 20.02 -2.97 -7.48
C SER A 162 20.29 -2.45 -8.89
N GLU A 163 21.46 -2.75 -9.46
CA GLU A 163 21.83 -2.46 -10.86
C GLU A 163 21.13 -3.34 -11.89
N GLY A 164 20.49 -4.43 -11.47
CA GLY A 164 19.74 -5.33 -12.34
C GLY A 164 18.31 -4.88 -12.65
N PHE A 165 17.82 -3.85 -11.96
CA PHE A 165 16.48 -3.29 -12.22
C PHE A 165 16.50 -2.32 -13.39
N GLU A 166 15.42 -2.34 -14.17
CA GLU A 166 15.11 -1.29 -15.14
C GLU A 166 14.75 0.02 -14.41
N GLU A 167 14.85 1.15 -15.09
CA GLU A 167 14.27 2.40 -14.57
C GLU A 167 12.76 2.40 -14.82
N GLU A 168 12.03 3.23 -14.07
CA GLU A 168 10.61 3.48 -14.30
C GLU A 168 10.36 4.14 -15.67
N ARG A 169 9.10 4.25 -16.08
CA ARG A 169 8.71 5.04 -17.25
C ARG A 169 8.49 6.49 -16.86
N GLU A 170 8.57 7.39 -17.85
CA GLU A 170 8.17 8.79 -17.65
C GLU A 170 6.71 8.86 -17.16
N PRO A 171 6.42 9.66 -16.11
CA PRO A 171 5.06 9.80 -15.61
C PRO A 171 4.16 10.43 -16.68
N ARG A 172 2.88 10.09 -16.65
CA ARG A 172 1.90 10.66 -17.58
C ARG A 172 1.27 11.92 -17.00
N THR A 173 1.01 12.88 -17.88
CA THR A 173 0.24 14.08 -17.54
C THR A 173 -1.25 13.85 -17.75
N ARG A 174 -2.06 14.39 -16.84
CA ARG A 174 -3.51 14.19 -16.85
C ARG A 174 -4.14 14.78 -18.12
N PRO A 175 -5.03 14.06 -18.83
CA PRO A 175 -5.75 14.58 -19.98
C PRO A 175 -6.51 15.88 -19.65
N GLY A 176 -6.40 16.89 -20.51
CA GLY A 176 -7.12 18.16 -20.36
C GLY A 176 -6.52 19.17 -19.37
N ARG A 177 -5.45 18.81 -18.65
CA ARG A 177 -4.60 19.78 -17.93
C ARG A 177 -3.58 20.37 -18.90
N ASP A 178 -3.28 21.65 -18.74
CA ASP A 178 -2.19 22.30 -19.46
C ASP A 178 -0.86 21.70 -18.96
N ALA A 179 -0.12 21.01 -19.83
CA ALA A 179 1.16 20.38 -19.48
C ALA A 179 2.16 21.40 -18.90
N SER A 180 2.05 22.69 -19.26
CA SER A 180 2.83 23.75 -18.62
C SER A 180 2.45 23.97 -17.16
N ARG A 181 1.19 23.73 -16.76
CA ARG A 181 0.77 23.81 -15.35
C ARG A 181 1.18 22.59 -14.53
N GLU A 182 1.44 21.44 -15.13
CA GLU A 182 2.03 20.31 -14.39
C GLU A 182 3.56 20.47 -14.23
N THR A 183 4.19 21.28 -15.08
CA THR A 183 5.66 21.43 -15.12
C THR A 183 6.17 22.78 -14.61
N GLN A 184 5.30 23.79 -14.46
CA GLN A 184 5.71 25.15 -14.16
C GLN A 184 5.18 25.69 -12.84
N ARG A 185 6.10 26.36 -12.15
CA ARG A 185 5.90 27.45 -11.17
C ARG A 185 4.55 27.45 -10.46
N ASP A 186 4.49 26.79 -9.31
CA ASP A 186 3.48 27.14 -8.33
C ASP A 186 3.84 28.49 -7.69
N SER A 187 3.04 29.53 -7.96
CA SER A 187 3.19 30.84 -7.34
C SER A 187 3.04 30.81 -5.80
N ARG A 188 2.56 29.70 -5.21
CA ARG A 188 2.60 29.45 -3.76
C ARG A 188 4.03 29.27 -3.22
N PHE A 189 5.04 29.13 -4.08
CA PHE A 189 6.47 29.09 -3.70
C PHE A 189 7.09 30.46 -3.41
N LEU A 190 6.34 31.57 -3.56
CA LEU A 190 6.93 32.90 -3.59
C LEU A 190 7.34 33.46 -2.21
N ASP A 191 6.64 33.10 -1.13
CA ASP A 191 6.85 33.80 0.16
C ASP A 191 7.28 32.92 1.35
N GLN A 192 6.92 31.62 1.42
CA GLN A 192 7.31 30.75 2.55
C GLN A 192 7.37 29.26 2.18
N GLN A 193 8.47 28.56 2.50
CA GLN A 193 8.61 27.10 2.33
C GLN A 193 7.67 26.38 3.30
N CYS A 194 6.97 25.36 2.82
CA CYS A 194 6.01 24.60 3.62
C CYS A 194 6.71 23.86 4.75
N ASP A 195 7.93 23.35 4.52
CA ASP A 195 8.65 22.53 5.48
C ASP A 195 9.48 23.33 6.51
N GLN A 196 9.37 24.67 6.57
CA GLN A 196 10.17 25.50 7.50
C GLN A 196 9.94 25.18 8.99
N ILE A 197 11.03 25.16 9.75
CA ILE A 197 10.99 25.15 11.22
C ILE A 197 10.54 26.53 11.68
N MET A 198 9.28 26.65 12.09
CA MET A 198 8.77 27.89 12.68
C MET A 198 9.27 28.07 14.12
N ASN A 199 9.47 26.96 14.85
CA ASN A 199 10.01 26.95 16.21
C ASN A 199 10.65 25.57 16.50
N ALA A 200 11.96 25.53 16.73
CA ALA A 200 12.70 24.29 16.97
C ALA A 200 12.32 23.57 18.28
N SER A 201 11.56 24.24 19.16
CA SER A 201 11.07 23.66 20.42
C SER A 201 9.74 22.91 20.27
N LEU A 202 9.07 23.00 19.11
CA LEU A 202 7.83 22.27 18.84
C LEU A 202 8.12 20.91 18.21
N PRO A 203 7.30 19.88 18.49
CA PRO A 203 7.41 18.61 17.78
C PRO A 203 7.13 18.80 16.27
N PRO A 204 7.66 17.90 15.41
CA PRO A 204 7.36 17.93 13.98
C PRO A 204 5.85 17.88 13.73
N ARG A 205 5.36 18.63 12.74
CA ARG A 205 3.94 18.57 12.35
C ARG A 205 3.63 17.23 11.68
N THR A 206 2.48 16.64 11.94
CA THR A 206 2.03 15.45 11.20
C THR A 206 0.89 15.84 10.26
N LEU A 207 1.09 15.59 8.96
CA LEU A 207 0.11 15.80 7.88
C LEU A 207 -0.61 14.48 7.58
N GLY A 208 -1.79 14.54 6.94
CA GLY A 208 -2.55 13.36 6.54
C GLY A 208 -3.61 12.91 7.57
N PRO A 209 -3.98 11.61 7.62
CA PRO A 209 -3.29 10.50 6.96
C PRO A 209 -3.50 10.47 5.45
N LEU A 210 -2.50 10.06 4.67
CA LEU A 210 -2.66 9.69 3.27
C LEU A 210 -2.98 8.18 3.21
N ARG A 211 -4.13 7.83 2.64
CA ARG A 211 -4.67 6.46 2.61
C ARG A 211 -4.42 5.84 1.24
N VAL A 212 -3.67 4.75 1.21
CA VAL A 212 -3.26 4.05 -0.02
C VAL A 212 -4.05 2.76 -0.15
N MET A 213 -4.69 2.53 -1.30
CA MET A 213 -5.25 1.24 -1.67
C MET A 213 -4.28 0.52 -2.60
N ILE A 214 -3.94 -0.73 -2.29
CA ILE A 214 -3.07 -1.55 -3.14
C ILE A 214 -3.92 -2.64 -3.81
N LEU A 215 -3.99 -2.57 -5.13
CA LEU A 215 -4.57 -3.64 -5.95
C LEU A 215 -3.42 -4.51 -6.48
N TYR A 216 -3.69 -5.79 -6.72
CA TYR A 216 -2.70 -6.67 -7.33
C TYR A 216 -3.35 -7.71 -8.24
N THR A 217 -2.66 -8.09 -9.31
CA THR A 217 -3.15 -9.10 -10.25
C THR A 217 -2.91 -10.53 -9.76
N PRO A 218 -3.52 -11.55 -10.37
CA PRO A 218 -3.20 -12.94 -10.08
C PRO A 218 -1.73 -13.29 -10.37
N ALA A 219 -1.13 -12.73 -11.43
CA ALA A 219 0.27 -13.01 -11.76
C ALA A 219 1.24 -12.30 -10.82
N ALA A 220 0.94 -11.08 -10.37
CA ALA A 220 1.72 -10.41 -9.31
C ALA A 220 1.72 -11.22 -8.00
N ARG A 221 0.56 -11.75 -7.59
CA ARG A 221 0.48 -12.66 -6.43
C ARG A 221 1.30 -13.94 -6.65
N ALA A 222 1.23 -14.51 -7.85
CA ALA A 222 1.98 -15.73 -8.16
C ALA A 222 3.50 -15.49 -8.19
N ASN A 223 3.94 -14.28 -8.52
CA ASN A 223 5.32 -13.83 -8.43
C ASN A 223 5.67 -13.21 -7.07
N SER A 224 4.98 -13.61 -6.00
CA SER A 224 5.30 -13.24 -4.63
C SER A 224 5.25 -14.48 -3.74
N ALA A 225 6.19 -14.58 -2.79
CA ALA A 225 6.17 -15.65 -1.79
C ALA A 225 5.02 -15.47 -0.79
N ASP A 226 4.73 -14.22 -0.43
CA ASP A 226 3.63 -13.81 0.44
C ASP A 226 3.24 -12.37 0.14
N ILE A 227 2.22 -12.20 -0.68
CA ILE A 227 1.77 -10.88 -1.14
C ILE A 227 1.30 -9.97 0.00
N ASN A 228 0.78 -10.54 1.10
CA ASN A 228 0.33 -9.75 2.24
C ASN A 228 1.51 -9.22 3.05
N ALA A 229 2.56 -10.04 3.18
CA ALA A 229 3.81 -9.61 3.77
C ALA A 229 4.48 -8.51 2.92
N ASP A 230 4.47 -8.66 1.60
CA ASP A 230 5.01 -7.65 0.68
C ASP A 230 4.26 -6.32 0.79
N VAL A 231 2.92 -6.33 0.77
CA VAL A 231 2.10 -5.14 1.00
C VAL A 231 2.44 -4.47 2.34
N THR A 232 2.69 -5.27 3.38
CA THR A 232 3.08 -4.76 4.70
C THR A 232 4.44 -4.08 4.67
N LEU A 233 5.43 -4.67 3.97
CA LEU A 233 6.77 -4.11 3.77
C LEU A 233 6.73 -2.82 2.94
N LEU A 234 5.97 -2.79 1.84
CA LEU A 234 5.75 -1.60 1.02
C LEU A 234 5.23 -0.42 1.87
N MET A 235 4.22 -0.67 2.69
CA MET A 235 3.67 0.35 3.59
C MET A 235 4.64 0.72 4.73
N SER A 236 5.49 -0.19 5.20
CA SER A 236 6.56 0.13 6.16
C SER A 236 7.60 1.07 5.55
N GLY A 237 8.06 0.76 4.33
CA GLY A 237 8.97 1.59 3.55
C GLY A 237 8.42 3.00 3.32
N LEU A 238 7.15 3.10 2.94
CA LEU A 238 6.49 4.40 2.76
C LEU A 238 6.40 5.21 4.07
N ARG A 239 6.05 4.57 5.20
CA ARG A 239 6.04 5.23 6.52
C ARG A 239 7.40 5.79 6.89
N ARG A 240 8.49 5.06 6.58
CA ARG A 240 9.86 5.57 6.75
C ARG A 240 10.13 6.76 5.86
N ALA A 241 9.86 6.65 4.56
CA ALA A 241 10.09 7.72 3.58
C ALA A 241 9.36 9.03 3.95
N PHE A 242 8.22 8.94 4.62
CA PHE A 242 7.41 10.08 5.08
C PHE A 242 7.58 10.43 6.57
N SER A 243 8.52 9.78 7.26
CA SER A 243 8.84 10.07 8.66
C SER A 243 9.51 11.43 8.83
N ALA A 244 9.46 11.98 10.04
CA ALA A 244 10.15 13.23 10.34
C ALA A 244 11.68 13.12 10.12
N GLU A 245 12.26 11.94 10.29
CA GLU A 245 13.69 11.71 10.03
C GLU A 245 14.02 11.89 8.54
N SER A 246 13.25 11.24 7.66
CA SER A 246 13.48 11.23 6.22
C SER A 246 13.05 12.53 5.51
N THR A 247 12.24 13.37 6.14
CA THR A 247 11.84 14.70 5.63
C THR A 247 12.74 15.84 6.14
N GLY A 248 13.79 15.53 6.91
CA GLY A 248 14.71 16.54 7.46
C GLY A 248 14.20 17.24 8.73
N GLY A 249 13.32 16.60 9.48
CA GLY A 249 13.01 16.90 10.89
C GLY A 249 11.76 17.73 11.17
N ASN A 250 11.10 18.27 10.13
CA ASN A 250 10.16 19.39 10.33
C ASN A 250 8.69 18.98 10.30
N PHE A 251 8.39 17.91 9.58
CA PHE A 251 7.05 17.35 9.48
C PHE A 251 7.13 15.87 9.13
N SER A 252 6.06 15.13 9.37
CA SER A 252 5.83 13.80 8.81
C SER A 252 4.51 13.79 8.05
N VAL A 253 4.33 12.80 7.18
CA VAL A 253 3.01 12.48 6.61
C VAL A 253 2.61 11.12 7.15
N ALA A 254 1.51 11.07 7.91
CA ALA A 254 0.93 9.81 8.34
C ALA A 254 0.40 9.07 7.10
N VAL A 255 0.66 7.77 7.01
CA VAL A 255 0.17 6.91 5.91
C VAL A 255 -0.50 5.67 6.45
N GLU A 256 -1.57 5.27 5.76
CA GLU A 256 -2.41 4.14 6.13
C GLU A 256 -2.70 3.28 4.91
N LEU A 257 -2.75 1.96 5.11
CA LEU A 257 -3.29 1.05 4.11
C LEU A 257 -4.81 1.15 4.21
N ALA A 258 -5.44 1.72 3.18
CA ALA A 258 -6.89 1.83 3.08
C ALA A 258 -7.52 0.45 2.90
N HIS A 259 -6.96 -0.32 1.97
CA HIS A 259 -7.38 -1.66 1.60
C HIS A 259 -6.30 -2.31 0.72
N ALA A 260 -6.23 -3.64 0.74
CA ALA A 260 -5.46 -4.41 -0.22
C ALA A 260 -6.29 -5.57 -0.76
N GLN A 261 -6.33 -5.75 -2.07
CA GLN A 261 -7.08 -6.86 -2.67
C GLN A 261 -6.54 -7.27 -4.03
N MET A 262 -6.72 -8.55 -4.34
CA MET A 262 -6.57 -9.03 -5.70
C MET A 262 -7.68 -8.45 -6.57
N ILE A 263 -7.34 -8.08 -7.80
CA ILE A 263 -8.30 -7.82 -8.86
C ILE A 263 -8.08 -8.84 -9.96
N ASP A 264 -9.16 -9.44 -10.48
CA ASP A 264 -9.07 -10.40 -11.57
C ASP A 264 -8.80 -9.67 -12.89
N TYR A 265 -7.53 -9.30 -13.04
CA TYR A 265 -7.01 -8.56 -14.16
C TYR A 265 -5.85 -9.33 -14.76
N ARG A 266 -5.92 -9.58 -16.06
CA ARG A 266 -4.77 -10.01 -16.84
C ARG A 266 -4.04 -8.77 -17.36
N GLU A 267 -2.76 -8.69 -17.04
CA GLU A 267 -1.86 -7.62 -17.47
C GLU A 267 -1.91 -7.41 -18.98
N GLY A 268 -1.82 -6.13 -19.37
CA GLY A 268 -1.64 -5.72 -20.75
C GLY A 268 -0.25 -6.09 -21.28
N ALA A 269 0.03 -5.64 -22.50
CA ALA A 269 1.37 -5.77 -23.07
C ALA A 269 2.33 -4.69 -22.53
N ASP A 270 1.79 -3.62 -21.95
CA ASP A 270 2.49 -2.40 -21.57
C ASP A 270 1.84 -1.81 -20.30
N MET A 271 2.64 -1.43 -19.30
CA MET A 271 2.14 -0.83 -18.06
C MET A 271 1.40 0.50 -18.27
N GLY A 272 1.66 1.20 -19.38
CA GLY A 272 0.91 2.38 -19.78
C GLY A 272 -0.53 2.06 -20.19
N ASP A 273 -0.76 0.92 -20.85
CA ASP A 273 -2.12 0.44 -21.14
C ASP A 273 -2.84 0.05 -19.84
N ASP A 274 -2.12 -0.59 -18.90
CA ASP A 274 -2.65 -0.94 -17.58
C ASP A 274 -3.06 0.31 -16.79
N LEU A 275 -2.23 1.37 -16.80
CA LEU A 275 -2.55 2.64 -16.16
C LEU A 275 -3.77 3.32 -16.82
N ASP A 276 -3.87 3.32 -18.15
CA ASP A 276 -5.03 3.90 -18.84
C ASP A 276 -6.32 3.16 -18.51
N ARG A 277 -6.28 1.82 -18.45
CA ARG A 277 -7.43 0.99 -18.06
C ARG A 277 -7.80 1.19 -16.60
N LEU A 278 -6.82 1.22 -15.69
CA LEU A 278 -7.01 1.53 -14.26
C LEU A 278 -7.70 2.89 -14.05
N SER A 279 -7.45 3.84 -14.95
CA SER A 279 -7.96 5.21 -14.90
C SER A 279 -9.33 5.38 -15.55
N ASN A 280 -9.81 4.38 -16.29
CA ASN A 280 -11.07 4.45 -17.03
C ASN A 280 -12.24 3.94 -16.18
N PRO A 281 -13.17 4.82 -15.74
CA PRO A 281 -14.33 4.40 -14.94
C PRO A 281 -15.32 3.51 -15.70
N SER A 282 -15.18 3.39 -17.03
CA SER A 282 -15.97 2.50 -17.87
C SER A 282 -15.22 1.24 -18.31
N ASP A 283 -14.02 0.97 -17.77
CA ASP A 283 -13.31 -0.28 -18.03
C ASP A 283 -14.09 -1.48 -17.45
N ALA A 284 -14.12 -2.60 -18.18
CA ALA A 284 -14.86 -3.79 -17.78
C ALA A 284 -14.36 -4.43 -16.48
N VAL A 285 -13.09 -4.22 -16.13
CA VAL A 285 -12.46 -4.73 -14.90
C VAL A 285 -12.29 -3.58 -13.89
N PHE A 286 -11.71 -2.46 -14.30
CA PHE A 286 -11.36 -1.36 -13.41
C PHE A 286 -12.47 -0.31 -13.20
N GLY A 287 -13.62 -0.42 -13.86
CA GLY A 287 -14.76 0.48 -13.63
C GLY A 287 -15.24 0.50 -12.17
N ILE A 288 -14.89 -0.52 -11.37
CA ILE A 288 -15.18 -0.59 -9.93
C ILE A 288 -14.23 0.27 -9.07
N VAL A 289 -13.07 0.71 -9.58
CA VAL A 289 -12.04 1.41 -8.79
C VAL A 289 -12.56 2.69 -8.13
N PRO A 290 -13.34 3.58 -8.79
CA PRO A 290 -13.95 4.72 -8.11
C PRO A 290 -14.83 4.32 -6.92
N ALA A 291 -15.62 3.24 -7.06
CA ALA A 291 -16.45 2.73 -5.97
C ALA A 291 -15.61 2.15 -4.82
N LEU A 292 -14.49 1.48 -5.12
CA LEU A 292 -13.54 1.01 -4.11
C LEU A 292 -12.86 2.17 -3.37
N LYS A 293 -12.45 3.22 -4.09
CA LYS A 293 -11.89 4.45 -3.49
C LYS A 293 -12.89 5.08 -2.52
N GLN A 294 -14.16 5.19 -2.93
CA GLN A 294 -15.25 5.67 -2.08
C GLN A 294 -15.44 4.78 -0.85
N ARG A 295 -15.53 3.46 -1.06
CA ARG A 295 -15.79 2.47 0.01
C ARG A 295 -14.71 2.48 1.08
N TYR A 296 -13.44 2.44 0.66
CA TYR A 296 -12.30 2.30 1.58
C TYR A 296 -11.66 3.64 1.94
N ARG A 297 -12.21 4.74 1.40
CA ARG A 297 -11.69 6.10 1.54
C ARG A 297 -10.20 6.18 1.20
N ALA A 298 -9.86 5.67 0.02
CA ALA A 298 -8.50 5.67 -0.51
C ALA A 298 -8.24 6.96 -1.29
N ASP A 299 -7.10 7.60 -1.02
CA ASP A 299 -6.64 8.80 -1.71
C ASP A 299 -5.89 8.42 -2.98
N ILE A 300 -4.96 7.46 -2.85
CA ILE A 300 -4.13 6.92 -3.93
C ILE A 300 -4.44 5.44 -4.11
N VAL A 301 -4.43 4.98 -5.36
CA VAL A 301 -4.48 3.56 -5.73
C VAL A 301 -3.19 3.19 -6.45
N HIS A 302 -2.58 2.10 -6.03
CA HIS A 302 -1.43 1.53 -6.70
C HIS A 302 -1.74 0.10 -7.13
N LEU A 303 -1.51 -0.23 -8.40
CA LEU A 303 -1.68 -1.57 -8.95
C LEU A 303 -0.33 -2.26 -9.06
N LEU A 304 -0.19 -3.41 -8.41
CA LEU A 304 0.96 -4.30 -8.57
C LEU A 304 0.67 -5.29 -9.69
N VAL A 305 1.56 -5.33 -10.68
CA VAL A 305 1.51 -6.24 -11.84
C VAL A 305 2.74 -7.16 -11.84
N ASN A 306 2.73 -8.19 -12.67
CA ASN A 306 3.95 -8.92 -13.03
C ASN A 306 4.33 -8.53 -14.46
N ALA A 307 5.17 -7.50 -14.59
CA ALA A 307 5.47 -6.88 -15.87
C ALA A 307 6.35 -7.76 -16.76
N ASN A 308 6.32 -7.48 -18.06
CA ASN A 308 7.23 -8.12 -19.00
C ASN A 308 8.60 -7.41 -19.00
N GLU A 309 9.65 -8.14 -19.34
CA GLU A 309 10.99 -7.54 -19.57
C GLU A 309 10.91 -6.41 -20.60
N GLY A 310 11.53 -5.27 -20.31
CA GLY A 310 11.51 -4.06 -21.13
C GLY A 310 10.30 -3.14 -20.93
N ASP A 311 9.37 -3.47 -20.04
CA ASP A 311 8.21 -2.63 -19.71
C ASP A 311 8.55 -1.52 -18.69
N GLY A 312 9.80 -1.47 -18.19
CA GLY A 312 10.21 -0.59 -17.10
C GLY A 312 9.74 -1.08 -15.73
N CYS A 313 10.07 -0.33 -14.67
CA CYS A 313 9.71 -0.72 -13.30
C CYS A 313 8.37 -0.15 -12.78
N GLY A 314 7.79 0.85 -13.44
CA GLY A 314 6.57 1.51 -12.98
C GLY A 314 6.15 2.69 -13.85
N ILE A 315 4.90 3.13 -13.65
CA ILE A 315 4.33 4.32 -14.28
C ILE A 315 3.18 4.89 -13.44
N GLY A 316 3.08 6.21 -13.39
CA GLY A 316 2.05 6.90 -12.63
C GLY A 316 1.56 8.18 -13.27
N TRP A 317 0.43 8.68 -12.78
CA TRP A 317 -0.02 10.04 -13.10
C TRP A 317 0.70 11.07 -12.23
N LEU A 318 1.24 12.10 -12.90
CA LEU A 318 1.81 13.26 -12.24
C LEU A 318 0.69 14.21 -11.77
N ASN A 319 0.67 14.49 -10.46
CA ASN A 319 -0.21 15.51 -9.86
C ASN A 319 0.63 16.66 -9.28
N ALA A 320 1.34 17.42 -10.13
CA ALA A 320 2.22 18.49 -9.67
C ALA A 320 1.44 19.64 -9.01
N ASN A 321 0.25 19.93 -9.54
CA ASN A 321 -0.69 20.89 -8.97
C ASN A 321 -2.05 20.21 -8.72
N PRO A 322 -2.19 19.45 -7.62
CA PRO A 322 -3.41 18.74 -7.30
C PRO A 322 -4.51 19.69 -6.82
N ASP A 323 -5.74 19.36 -7.19
CA ASP A 323 -6.98 19.96 -6.70
C ASP A 323 -7.95 18.82 -6.29
N PRO A 324 -8.87 19.01 -5.33
CA PRO A 324 -9.84 17.97 -4.97
C PRO A 324 -10.64 17.38 -6.13
N SER A 325 -10.90 18.15 -7.21
CA SER A 325 -11.53 17.64 -8.43
C SER A 325 -10.69 16.62 -9.20
N ASP A 326 -9.41 16.49 -8.88
CA ASP A 326 -8.50 15.50 -9.46
C ASP A 326 -8.49 14.17 -8.70
N ALA A 327 -9.45 13.93 -7.80
CA ALA A 327 -9.47 12.74 -6.94
C ALA A 327 -9.35 11.39 -7.68
N ASN A 328 -9.65 11.34 -8.98
CA ASN A 328 -9.52 10.14 -9.81
C ASN A 328 -8.12 9.91 -10.39
N TRP A 329 -7.16 10.82 -10.20
CA TRP A 329 -5.83 10.75 -10.84
C TRP A 329 -4.69 10.40 -9.87
N GLY A 330 -4.98 10.08 -8.61
CA GLY A 330 -4.02 9.45 -7.70
C GLY A 330 -3.88 7.96 -8.02
N LEU A 331 -3.39 7.60 -9.20
CA LEU A 331 -3.26 6.21 -9.68
C LEU A 331 -1.86 5.93 -10.23
N SER A 332 -1.34 4.74 -9.95
CA SER A 332 -0.06 4.27 -10.49
C SER A 332 0.00 2.74 -10.60
N VAL A 333 0.97 2.25 -11.36
CA VAL A 333 1.24 0.83 -11.61
C VAL A 333 2.74 0.57 -11.39
N SER A 334 3.11 -0.55 -10.76
CA SER A 334 4.50 -1.03 -10.78
C SER A 334 4.58 -2.54 -10.83
N ASP A 335 5.69 -3.04 -11.36
CA ASP A 335 6.04 -4.45 -11.25
C ASP A 335 6.28 -4.84 -9.78
N ILE A 336 5.79 -6.00 -9.34
CA ILE A 336 5.87 -6.46 -7.95
C ILE A 336 7.31 -6.59 -7.43
N GLU A 337 8.24 -7.01 -8.28
CA GLU A 337 9.65 -7.17 -7.93
C GLU A 337 10.33 -5.79 -7.82
N CYS A 338 10.01 -4.88 -8.75
CA CYS A 338 10.47 -3.49 -8.69
C CYS A 338 9.89 -2.74 -7.48
N ALA A 339 8.60 -2.94 -7.17
CA ALA A 339 7.90 -2.31 -6.05
C ALA A 339 8.62 -2.58 -4.73
N THR A 340 8.98 -3.84 -4.50
CA THR A 340 9.59 -4.32 -3.26
C THR A 340 11.10 -4.16 -3.24
N GLY A 341 11.79 -4.49 -4.35
CA GLY A 341 13.24 -4.53 -4.42
C GLY A 341 13.93 -3.23 -4.86
N ASN A 342 13.26 -2.40 -5.67
CA ASN A 342 13.81 -1.16 -6.25
C ASN A 342 13.13 0.12 -5.72
N TYR A 343 12.22 -0.01 -4.76
CA TYR A 343 11.41 1.07 -4.19
C TYR A 343 10.49 1.77 -5.20
N SER A 344 10.14 1.11 -6.31
CA SER A 344 9.29 1.70 -7.34
C SER A 344 7.91 2.06 -6.82
N PHE A 345 7.37 1.35 -5.83
CA PHE A 345 6.13 1.76 -5.15
C PHE A 345 6.24 3.17 -4.52
N ILE A 346 7.34 3.45 -3.83
CA ILE A 346 7.56 4.77 -3.22
C ILE A 346 7.76 5.82 -4.32
N HIS A 347 8.50 5.47 -5.39
CA HIS A 347 8.70 6.32 -6.56
C HIS A 347 7.38 6.75 -7.21
N GLU A 348 6.51 5.78 -7.53
CA GLU A 348 5.24 6.04 -8.21
C GLU A 348 4.27 6.87 -7.36
N LEU A 349 4.25 6.65 -6.04
CA LEU A 349 3.51 7.51 -5.12
C LEU A 349 4.07 8.95 -5.12
N GLY A 350 5.38 9.12 -5.35
CA GLY A 350 6.01 10.41 -5.60
C GLY A 350 5.38 11.14 -6.78
N HIS A 351 5.22 10.47 -7.92
CA HIS A 351 4.52 11.02 -9.10
C HIS A 351 3.08 11.41 -8.77
N ASN A 352 2.35 10.53 -8.06
CA ASN A 352 1.00 10.84 -7.61
C ASN A 352 0.93 12.03 -6.63
N ILE A 353 2.04 12.40 -6.00
CA ILE A 353 2.19 13.57 -5.12
C ILE A 353 2.74 14.80 -5.86
N GLY A 354 3.13 14.66 -7.13
CA GLY A 354 3.60 15.76 -7.97
C GLY A 354 5.11 15.88 -8.06
N MET A 355 5.83 14.83 -7.71
CA MET A 355 7.28 14.75 -7.84
C MET A 355 7.63 14.22 -9.22
N GLU A 356 8.69 14.75 -9.80
CA GLU A 356 9.25 14.39 -11.08
C GLU A 356 10.58 13.66 -10.87
N HIS A 357 11.09 13.09 -11.96
CA HIS A 357 12.44 12.53 -12.00
C HIS A 357 13.53 13.56 -11.66
N ASP A 358 14.80 13.16 -11.61
CA ASP A 358 15.87 14.15 -11.52
C ASP A 358 15.98 15.01 -12.79
N ARG A 359 16.57 16.18 -12.64
CA ARG A 359 16.66 17.19 -13.71
C ARG A 359 17.43 16.73 -14.95
N GLY A 360 18.31 15.73 -14.83
CA GLY A 360 19.05 15.18 -15.95
C GLY A 360 18.20 14.29 -16.86
N VAL A 361 17.05 13.82 -16.34
CA VAL A 361 16.09 12.96 -17.04
C VAL A 361 14.96 13.80 -17.63
N VAL A 362 14.38 14.71 -16.85
CA VAL A 362 13.20 15.47 -17.26
C VAL A 362 13.52 16.39 -18.45
N GLN A 363 12.82 16.19 -19.56
CA GLN A 363 12.94 17.03 -20.74
C GLN A 363 12.46 18.46 -20.44
N ASN A 364 13.30 19.46 -20.74
CA ASN A 364 13.00 20.89 -20.49
C ASN A 364 12.68 21.21 -19.02
N ALA A 365 13.35 20.56 -18.07
CA ALA A 365 13.17 20.81 -16.63
C ALA A 365 13.18 22.30 -16.28
N ASP A 366 12.09 22.82 -15.72
CA ASP A 366 11.93 24.22 -15.31
C ASP A 366 13.03 24.59 -14.30
N PRO A 367 13.90 25.58 -14.58
CA PRO A 367 15.00 25.97 -13.69
C PRO A 367 14.53 26.49 -12.32
N ASP A 368 13.28 26.94 -12.22
CA ASP A 368 12.70 27.52 -11.01
C ASP A 368 11.87 26.53 -10.18
N ALA A 369 11.46 25.40 -10.77
CA ALA A 369 10.75 24.34 -10.07
C ALA A 369 11.68 23.55 -9.12
N THR A 370 11.10 22.79 -8.19
CA THR A 370 11.86 22.07 -7.17
C THR A 370 11.44 20.64 -6.97
N ASN A 371 10.41 20.18 -7.68
CA ASN A 371 9.81 18.86 -7.54
C ASN A 371 10.66 17.74 -8.16
N TYR A 372 11.98 17.89 -8.26
CA TYR A 372 12.88 16.95 -8.93
C TYR A 372 13.65 16.07 -7.95
N GLY A 373 13.96 14.85 -8.39
CA GLY A 373 14.94 13.96 -7.76
C GLY A 373 16.35 14.56 -7.71
N TYR A 374 17.24 13.91 -6.97
CA TYR A 374 18.63 14.33 -6.80
C TYR A 374 19.61 13.16 -6.85
N VAL A 375 20.70 13.35 -7.59
CA VAL A 375 21.85 12.44 -7.63
C VAL A 375 23.00 13.08 -6.86
N LEU A 376 23.49 12.39 -5.82
CA LEU A 376 24.67 12.79 -5.07
C LEU A 376 25.85 11.91 -5.49
N LEU A 377 26.42 12.28 -6.63
CA LEU A 377 27.41 11.50 -7.37
C LEU A 377 28.69 11.20 -6.54
N ASP A 378 29.16 12.14 -5.72
CA ASP A 378 30.36 11.98 -4.88
C ASP A 378 30.18 11.01 -3.69
N ARG A 379 28.95 10.55 -3.46
CA ARG A 379 28.61 9.52 -2.48
C ARG A 379 27.99 8.28 -3.11
N GLU A 380 27.93 8.22 -4.44
CA GLU A 380 27.35 7.11 -5.19
C GLU A 380 25.94 6.74 -4.68
N VAL A 381 25.11 7.76 -4.41
CA VAL A 381 23.72 7.58 -3.98
C VAL A 381 22.78 8.51 -4.75
N ARG A 382 21.55 8.07 -4.94
CA ARG A 382 20.49 8.83 -5.64
C ARG A 382 19.15 8.71 -4.91
N SER A 383 18.35 9.77 -4.96
CA SER A 383 17.02 9.80 -4.35
C SER A 383 16.10 8.79 -5.00
N VAL A 384 15.01 8.42 -4.34
CA VAL A 384 14.01 7.50 -4.88
C VAL A 384 13.47 7.95 -6.26
N MET A 385 13.37 9.26 -6.50
CA MET A 385 12.92 9.85 -7.77
C MET A 385 14.01 10.02 -8.83
N ALA A 386 15.27 9.69 -8.58
CA ALA A 386 16.37 9.98 -9.52
C ALA A 386 16.80 8.72 -10.28
N TYR A 387 17.20 8.86 -11.54
CA TYR A 387 17.76 7.76 -12.34
C TYR A 387 19.27 7.61 -12.14
N ASN A 388 19.82 6.50 -12.62
CA ASN A 388 21.25 6.22 -12.54
C ASN A 388 22.06 6.87 -13.68
N ASN A 389 21.41 7.48 -14.67
CA ASN A 389 22.04 8.05 -15.88
C ASN A 389 23.27 8.94 -15.59
N ALA A 390 23.20 9.83 -14.60
CA ALA A 390 24.33 10.70 -14.22
C ALA A 390 25.52 9.93 -13.64
N CYS A 391 25.26 8.79 -13.00
CA CYS A 391 26.28 7.91 -12.41
C CYS A 391 26.85 6.96 -13.46
N SER A 392 26.00 6.40 -14.33
CA SER A 392 26.43 5.62 -15.49
C SER A 392 27.35 6.43 -16.42
N ALA A 393 27.12 7.74 -16.56
CA ALA A 393 28.00 8.64 -17.33
C ALA A 393 29.40 8.81 -16.70
N GLN A 394 29.62 8.32 -15.48
CA GLN A 394 30.90 8.29 -14.78
C GLN A 394 31.37 6.85 -14.50
N ASP A 395 30.77 5.85 -15.17
CA ASP A 395 31.06 4.43 -14.98
C ASP A 395 30.89 3.94 -13.52
N VAL A 396 29.96 4.54 -12.77
CA VAL A 396 29.60 4.14 -11.40
C VAL A 396 28.11 3.88 -11.25
N TYR A 397 27.72 3.08 -10.26
CA TYR A 397 26.33 2.86 -9.90
C TYR A 397 25.99 3.64 -8.63
N CYS A 398 24.96 4.49 -8.71
CA CYS A 398 24.45 5.19 -7.54
C CYS A 398 23.32 4.41 -6.89
N ARG A 399 23.58 3.95 -5.66
CA ARG A 399 22.60 3.25 -4.83
C ARG A 399 21.37 4.13 -4.62
N ARG A 400 20.20 3.60 -4.97
CA ARG A 400 18.91 4.24 -4.73
C ARG A 400 18.51 4.13 -3.26
N LEU A 401 18.31 5.27 -2.61
CA LEU A 401 17.78 5.34 -1.25
C LEU A 401 16.26 5.55 -1.28
N PRO A 402 15.50 5.03 -0.29
CA PRO A 402 14.05 5.20 -0.23
C PRO A 402 13.66 6.59 0.30
N TYR A 403 14.43 7.62 -0.05
CA TYR A 403 14.28 8.99 0.44
C TYR A 403 14.14 9.97 -0.72
N TYR A 404 13.29 10.96 -0.50
CA TYR A 404 13.08 12.07 -1.41
C TYR A 404 14.16 13.14 -1.26
N SER A 405 14.42 13.90 -2.33
CA SER A 405 15.44 14.95 -2.30
C SER A 405 15.06 16.09 -1.33
N SER A 406 16.04 16.53 -0.55
CA SER A 406 15.93 17.65 0.39
C SER A 406 17.30 18.24 0.71
N PRO A 407 17.51 19.57 0.59
CA PRO A 407 18.73 20.23 1.06
C PRO A 407 18.87 20.22 2.59
N ARG A 408 17.85 19.75 3.33
CA ARG A 408 17.88 19.61 4.80
C ARG A 408 18.25 18.21 5.26
N LEU A 409 17.99 17.20 4.44
CA LEU A 409 18.49 15.86 4.68
C LEU A 409 19.99 15.82 4.36
N ARG A 410 20.76 15.04 5.12
CA ARG A 410 22.18 14.85 4.88
C ARG A 410 22.46 13.38 4.65
N VAL A 411 23.37 13.09 3.72
CA VAL A 411 23.97 11.78 3.57
C VAL A 411 25.47 11.94 3.70
N SER A 412 26.06 11.26 4.68
CA SER A 412 27.50 11.38 5.00
C SER A 412 27.95 12.84 5.16
N GLY A 413 27.11 13.65 5.83
CA GLY A 413 27.34 15.08 6.08
C GLY A 413 27.02 16.03 4.92
N THR A 414 26.79 15.52 3.70
CA THR A 414 26.50 16.34 2.50
C THR A 414 24.99 16.51 2.31
N PRO A 415 24.48 17.71 1.96
CA PRO A 415 23.06 17.91 1.65
C PRO A 415 22.55 16.99 0.54
N TYR A 416 21.38 16.37 0.76
CA TYR A 416 20.78 15.41 -0.15
C TYR A 416 19.71 16.05 -1.05
N GLY A 417 20.05 17.18 -1.65
CA GLY A 417 19.14 17.96 -2.48
C GLY A 417 19.66 19.39 -2.64
N ARG A 418 18.93 20.18 -3.43
CA ARG A 418 19.30 21.56 -3.76
C ARG A 418 18.16 22.52 -3.45
N ALA A 419 18.45 23.56 -2.69
CA ALA A 419 17.43 24.56 -2.36
C ALA A 419 17.06 25.40 -3.58
N ARG A 420 15.80 25.84 -3.65
CA ARG A 420 15.28 26.69 -4.75
C ARG A 420 16.16 27.90 -5.05
N ARG A 421 16.62 28.60 -4.00
CA ARG A 421 17.39 29.86 -4.10
C ARG A 421 18.75 29.69 -4.77
N ASP A 422 19.24 28.46 -4.88
CA ASP A 422 20.53 28.18 -5.50
C ASP A 422 20.38 28.01 -7.04
N GLY A 423 19.15 28.10 -7.57
CA GLY A 423 18.79 27.71 -8.95
C GLY A 423 18.66 26.19 -9.09
N ASN A 424 18.13 25.68 -10.20
CA ASN A 424 17.99 24.24 -10.51
C ASN A 424 17.65 23.37 -9.27
N GLY A 425 16.61 23.74 -8.53
CA GLY A 425 16.30 23.11 -7.25
C GLY A 425 15.94 21.63 -7.36
N ALA A 426 16.25 20.85 -6.34
CA ALA A 426 15.93 19.42 -6.18
C ALA A 426 15.49 19.18 -4.74
N TYR A 427 14.18 19.28 -4.50
CA TYR A 427 13.58 19.40 -3.18
C TYR A 427 12.18 18.78 -3.15
N ASN A 428 12.07 17.50 -3.50
CA ASN A 428 10.82 16.74 -3.47
C ASN A 428 10.08 16.82 -2.12
N VAL A 429 10.81 16.91 -1.00
CA VAL A 429 10.19 17.04 0.34
C VAL A 429 9.33 18.31 0.49
N GLU A 430 9.66 19.39 -0.22
CA GLU A 430 8.81 20.58 -0.24
C GLU A 430 7.49 20.33 -0.99
N THR A 431 7.54 19.58 -2.09
CA THR A 431 6.33 19.11 -2.81
C THR A 431 5.49 18.20 -1.92
N LEU A 432 6.11 17.25 -1.20
CA LEU A 432 5.43 16.37 -0.25
C LEU A 432 4.64 17.18 0.78
N CYS A 433 5.27 18.17 1.41
CA CYS A 433 4.63 19.00 2.43
C CYS A 433 3.38 19.72 1.91
N ARG A 434 3.41 20.22 0.67
CA ARG A 434 2.33 21.00 0.07
C ARG A 434 1.20 20.14 -0.46
N ASN A 435 1.54 19.06 -1.15
CA ASN A 435 0.58 18.29 -1.93
C ASN A 435 -0.04 17.15 -1.12
N ALA A 436 0.67 16.58 -0.15
CA ALA A 436 0.11 15.48 0.65
C ALA A 436 -1.22 15.83 1.37
N PRO A 437 -1.40 17.02 1.98
CA PRO A 437 -2.69 17.39 2.57
C PRO A 437 -3.83 17.54 1.56
N ILE A 438 -3.53 17.98 0.33
CA ILE A 438 -4.54 18.14 -0.74
C ILE A 438 -4.96 16.76 -1.24
N ILE A 439 -3.99 15.88 -1.49
CA ILE A 439 -4.25 14.52 -1.97
C ILE A 439 -4.92 13.68 -0.89
N ALA A 440 -4.59 13.87 0.38
CA ALA A 440 -5.32 13.28 1.50
C ALA A 440 -6.79 13.74 1.58
N GLY A 441 -7.18 14.78 0.84
CA GLY A 441 -8.57 15.20 0.65
C GLY A 441 -9.26 14.57 -0.55
N PHE A 442 -8.59 13.76 -1.38
CA PHE A 442 -9.20 13.10 -2.55
C PHE A 442 -10.34 12.17 -2.15
N ARG A 443 -10.23 11.50 -1.00
CA ARG A 443 -11.34 10.72 -0.43
C ARG A 443 -12.56 11.53 0.01
N ASP A 444 -12.42 12.86 0.16
CA ASP A 444 -13.51 13.77 0.54
C ASP A 444 -14.21 14.37 -0.68
N ALA A 445 -13.80 14.00 -1.90
CA ALA A 445 -14.55 14.29 -3.12
C ALA A 445 -15.89 13.52 -3.20
N TYR A 446 -16.18 12.66 -2.21
CA TYR A 446 -17.36 11.79 -2.17
C TYR A 446 -18.06 11.88 -0.81
N ASP A 447 -19.35 12.24 -0.80
CA ASP A 447 -20.16 12.34 0.42
C ASP A 447 -20.63 10.99 0.98
N PHE A 448 -20.43 9.91 0.21
CA PHE A 448 -20.86 8.56 0.56
C PHE A 448 -19.79 7.51 0.23
N ALA A 449 -19.60 6.56 1.14
CA ALA A 449 -18.94 5.30 0.85
C ALA A 449 -19.89 4.39 0.06
N SER A 450 -19.46 3.94 -1.11
CA SER A 450 -20.29 3.14 -2.03
C SER A 450 -20.16 1.63 -1.77
N TYR A 451 -21.29 0.95 -1.73
CA TYR A 451 -21.41 -0.48 -1.53
C TYR A 451 -22.20 -1.08 -2.69
N GLU A 452 -21.48 -1.49 -3.72
CA GLU A 452 -22.08 -2.13 -4.88
C GLU A 452 -22.57 -3.56 -4.56
N ASN A 453 -23.66 -3.94 -5.23
CA ASN A 453 -24.38 -5.22 -5.10
C ASN A 453 -24.92 -5.47 -3.69
N GLN A 454 -25.13 -4.39 -2.95
CA GLN A 454 -25.56 -4.44 -1.57
C GLN A 454 -26.66 -3.43 -1.32
N ASP A 455 -27.64 -3.86 -0.55
CA ASP A 455 -28.65 -3.00 0.04
C ASP A 455 -28.29 -2.77 1.52
N VAL A 456 -28.42 -1.51 1.95
CA VAL A 456 -28.29 -1.14 3.35
C VAL A 456 -29.64 -1.30 4.06
N ALA A 457 -29.64 -2.18 5.08
CA ALA A 457 -30.75 -2.31 5.99
C ALA A 457 -30.81 -1.11 6.92
N GLY A 458 -32.02 -0.63 7.20
CA GLY A 458 -32.28 0.53 8.03
C GLY A 458 -33.63 1.14 7.71
N ARG A 459 -34.04 2.10 8.54
CA ARG A 459 -35.32 2.79 8.44
C ARG A 459 -35.39 3.63 7.16
N ASP A 460 -36.34 3.33 6.28
CA ASP A 460 -36.65 4.16 5.11
C ASP A 460 -37.21 5.52 5.54
N LEU A 461 -36.65 6.59 4.96
CA LEU A 461 -37.16 7.96 5.11
C LEU A 461 -38.08 8.32 3.95
N ALA A 462 -37.65 8.01 2.73
CA ALA A 462 -38.33 8.35 1.51
C ALA A 462 -37.88 7.43 0.37
N ARG A 463 -38.69 7.35 -0.68
CA ARG A 463 -38.29 6.68 -1.93
C ARG A 463 -38.79 7.45 -3.14
N GLN A 464 -38.00 7.45 -4.21
CA GLN A 464 -38.34 8.12 -5.46
C GLN A 464 -37.84 7.32 -6.66
N LYS A 465 -38.66 7.25 -7.72
CA LYS A 465 -38.31 6.61 -8.99
C LYS A 465 -37.81 7.65 -10.01
N GLY A 466 -36.95 7.22 -10.91
CA GLY A 466 -36.47 8.01 -12.05
C GLY A 466 -35.35 8.99 -11.67
N LEU A 467 -34.66 8.74 -10.57
CA LEU A 467 -33.41 9.44 -10.23
C LEU A 467 -32.23 8.64 -10.78
N SER A 468 -31.16 9.31 -11.20
CA SER A 468 -29.86 8.65 -11.35
C SER A 468 -29.28 8.33 -9.97
N GLN A 469 -28.23 7.50 -9.92
CA GLN A 469 -27.49 7.26 -8.69
C GLN A 469 -26.96 8.56 -8.07
N ASP A 470 -26.34 9.44 -8.86
CA ASP A 470 -25.82 10.72 -8.36
C ASP A 470 -26.95 11.62 -7.83
N ALA A 471 -28.10 11.63 -8.51
CA ALA A 471 -29.25 12.37 -8.04
C ALA A 471 -29.84 11.77 -6.74
N CYS A 472 -29.75 10.44 -6.57
CA CYS A 472 -30.12 9.75 -5.33
C CYS A 472 -29.17 10.14 -4.18
N ALA A 473 -27.87 10.18 -4.44
CA ALA A 473 -26.86 10.62 -3.47
C ALA A 473 -27.08 12.08 -3.05
N ASN A 474 -27.23 12.99 -4.02
CA ASN A 474 -27.49 14.42 -3.75
C ASN A 474 -28.81 14.63 -3.00
N TRP A 475 -29.83 13.83 -3.29
CA TRP A 475 -31.09 13.88 -2.54
C TRP A 475 -30.88 13.47 -1.09
N CYS A 476 -30.13 12.39 -0.83
CA CYS A 476 -29.76 12.02 0.54
C CYS A 476 -28.90 13.09 1.23
N GLU A 477 -27.96 13.70 0.51
CA GLU A 477 -27.11 14.74 1.07
C GLU A 477 -27.92 15.93 1.61
N GLY A 478 -28.92 16.38 0.83
CA GLY A 478 -29.81 17.48 1.17
C GLY A 478 -30.98 17.13 2.10
N GLU A 479 -31.27 15.84 2.32
CA GLU A 479 -32.37 15.41 3.17
C GLU A 479 -31.95 15.29 4.64
N ALA A 480 -32.66 16.01 5.52
CA ALA A 480 -32.33 16.02 6.93
C ALA A 480 -32.52 14.63 7.56
N GLY A 481 -31.46 14.12 8.19
CA GLY A 481 -31.46 12.81 8.82
C GLY A 481 -31.28 11.63 7.87
N CYS A 482 -31.00 11.86 6.58
CA CYS A 482 -30.55 10.80 5.68
C CYS A 482 -29.10 10.42 5.97
N GLU A 483 -28.90 9.19 6.42
CA GLU A 483 -27.64 8.59 6.84
C GLU A 483 -27.03 7.70 5.75
N ALA A 484 -27.89 7.18 4.87
CA ALA A 484 -27.51 6.36 3.74
C ALA A 484 -28.61 6.38 2.66
N TYR A 485 -28.29 5.88 1.48
CA TYR A 485 -29.28 5.57 0.46
C TYR A 485 -29.03 4.19 -0.12
N THR A 486 -30.05 3.61 -0.73
CA THR A 486 -29.92 2.47 -1.65
C THR A 486 -30.52 2.85 -3.00
N TYR A 487 -29.74 2.69 -4.07
CA TYR A 487 -30.13 2.89 -5.45
C TYR A 487 -30.34 1.53 -6.14
N ASP A 488 -31.55 1.24 -6.61
CA ASP A 488 -31.87 0.09 -7.46
C ASP A 488 -31.47 0.42 -8.90
N LYS A 489 -30.24 0.04 -9.28
CA LYS A 489 -29.64 0.27 -10.61
C LYS A 489 -30.33 -0.46 -11.76
N TRP A 490 -31.32 -1.32 -11.48
CA TRP A 490 -32.11 -1.99 -12.52
C TRP A 490 -33.47 -1.32 -12.76
N ASN A 491 -33.95 -0.52 -11.81
CA ASN A 491 -35.32 0.03 -11.86
C ASN A 491 -35.39 1.54 -11.59
N ASP A 492 -34.23 2.18 -11.43
CA ASP A 492 -34.05 3.61 -11.12
C ASP A 492 -34.83 4.05 -9.88
N TRP A 493 -34.87 3.21 -8.85
CA TRP A 493 -35.45 3.58 -7.55
C TRP A 493 -34.35 4.03 -6.59
N CYS A 494 -34.56 5.17 -5.96
CA CYS A 494 -33.78 5.66 -4.84
C CYS A 494 -34.56 5.46 -3.54
N PHE A 495 -33.91 4.89 -2.53
CA PHE A 495 -34.45 4.73 -1.17
C PHE A 495 -33.53 5.45 -0.20
N LEU A 496 -34.02 6.50 0.44
CA LEU A 496 -33.29 7.21 1.50
C LEU A 496 -33.45 6.46 2.82
N LYS A 497 -32.37 6.34 3.58
CA LYS A 497 -32.30 5.60 4.85
C LYS A 497 -31.87 6.54 5.96
N GLY A 498 -32.58 6.48 7.08
CA GLY A 498 -32.30 7.28 8.29
C GLY A 498 -31.58 6.50 9.39
N SER A 499 -31.17 5.26 9.12
CA SER A 499 -30.30 4.45 9.97
C SER A 499 -29.51 3.47 9.08
N VAL A 500 -28.41 2.95 9.63
CA VAL A 500 -27.55 1.95 9.00
C VAL A 500 -27.42 0.78 9.96
N GLU A 501 -28.04 -0.35 9.62
CA GLU A 501 -28.16 -1.52 10.50
C GLU A 501 -27.35 -2.72 10.01
N GLY A 502 -27.13 -2.80 8.70
CA GLY A 502 -26.30 -3.83 8.09
C GLY A 502 -26.35 -3.79 6.57
N LEU A 503 -25.55 -4.65 5.93
CA LEU A 503 -25.52 -4.84 4.49
C LEU A 503 -25.98 -6.24 4.13
N ARG A 504 -26.75 -6.38 3.05
CA ARG A 504 -27.14 -7.68 2.49
C ARG A 504 -26.84 -7.72 1.00
N LEU A 505 -26.55 -8.91 0.48
CA LEU A 505 -26.38 -9.09 -0.97
C LEU A 505 -27.70 -8.81 -1.70
N GLU A 506 -27.63 -7.85 -2.62
CA GLU A 506 -28.70 -7.44 -3.51
C GLU A 506 -28.06 -6.89 -4.79
N PRO A 507 -27.85 -7.70 -5.84
CA PRO A 507 -27.02 -7.33 -6.99
C PRO A 507 -27.57 -6.18 -7.83
N LYS A 508 -28.85 -5.84 -7.68
CA LYS A 508 -29.44 -4.64 -8.27
C LYS A 508 -29.24 -3.37 -7.44
N ALA A 509 -28.67 -3.46 -6.25
CA ALA A 509 -28.52 -2.34 -5.34
C ALA A 509 -27.10 -1.75 -5.38
N ILE A 510 -27.02 -0.42 -5.30
CA ILE A 510 -25.82 0.32 -4.92
C ILE A 510 -26.21 1.17 -3.72
N SER A 511 -25.62 0.90 -2.55
CA SER A 511 -25.85 1.73 -1.37
C SER A 511 -24.74 2.75 -1.19
N GLY A 512 -25.11 3.98 -0.84
CA GLY A 512 -24.17 4.99 -0.36
C GLY A 512 -24.38 5.22 1.13
N ILE A 513 -23.33 5.14 1.92
CA ILE A 513 -23.39 5.32 3.39
C ILE A 513 -22.47 6.47 3.79
N ARG A 514 -22.92 7.35 4.69
CA ARG A 514 -22.08 8.47 5.12
C ARG A 514 -20.74 7.99 5.70
N PRO A 515 -19.63 8.67 5.37
CA PRO A 515 -18.28 8.16 5.60
C PRO A 515 -17.85 8.09 7.08
N TYR A 516 -18.60 8.68 8.00
CA TYR A 516 -18.34 8.55 9.44
C TYR A 516 -18.80 7.21 10.03
N TYR A 517 -19.60 6.42 9.28
CA TYR A 517 -19.86 5.04 9.66
C TYR A 517 -18.64 4.18 9.35
N SER A 518 -18.26 3.33 10.30
CA SER A 518 -17.43 2.16 9.99
C SER A 518 -18.19 1.23 9.02
N GLU A 519 -17.48 0.40 8.25
CA GLU A 519 -18.13 -0.58 7.37
C GLU A 519 -19.23 -1.37 8.13
N PRO A 520 -20.50 -1.32 7.67
CA PRO A 520 -21.59 -2.01 8.36
C PRO A 520 -21.41 -3.53 8.32
N LYS A 521 -21.96 -4.20 9.33
CA LYS A 521 -21.93 -5.67 9.37
C LYS A 521 -22.67 -6.26 8.19
N ARG A 522 -22.03 -7.23 7.53
CA ARG A 522 -22.61 -8.03 6.46
C ARG A 522 -23.56 -9.08 7.05
N SER A 523 -24.68 -9.32 6.38
CA SER A 523 -25.64 -10.35 6.75
C SER A 523 -24.97 -11.73 6.75
N SER A 524 -25.15 -12.48 7.83
CA SER A 524 -24.72 -13.87 7.96
C SER A 524 -25.76 -14.88 7.45
N ARG A 525 -26.88 -14.39 6.88
CA ARG A 525 -27.94 -15.25 6.34
C ARG A 525 -27.44 -16.03 5.13
N ALA A 526 -28.03 -17.20 4.91
CA ALA A 526 -27.72 -18.01 3.74
C ALA A 526 -27.92 -17.22 2.45
N VAL A 527 -27.03 -17.44 1.49
CA VAL A 527 -27.13 -16.85 0.16
C VAL A 527 -28.09 -17.67 -0.69
N ASP A 528 -29.14 -17.01 -1.15
CA ASP A 528 -30.11 -17.56 -2.08
C ASP A 528 -29.64 -17.31 -3.52
N MET A 529 -29.89 -18.28 -4.41
CA MET A 529 -29.69 -18.10 -5.85
C MET A 529 -31.04 -17.90 -6.52
N VAL A 530 -31.28 -16.70 -7.01
CA VAL A 530 -32.50 -16.36 -7.74
C VAL A 530 -32.24 -16.55 -9.22
N ARG A 531 -32.97 -17.49 -9.85
CA ARG A 531 -32.86 -17.79 -11.28
C ARG A 531 -33.81 -16.94 -12.10
N TYR A 532 -33.33 -16.48 -13.26
CA TYR A 532 -34.11 -15.80 -14.27
C TYR A 532 -34.09 -16.60 -15.56
N ARG A 533 -35.25 -17.14 -15.94
CA ARG A 533 -35.39 -17.97 -17.13
C ARG A 533 -35.51 -17.12 -18.39
N GLY A 534 -34.77 -17.46 -19.45
CA GLY A 534 -34.80 -16.74 -20.72
C GLY A 534 -34.23 -15.32 -20.61
N LYS A 535 -33.34 -15.07 -19.65
CA LYS A 535 -32.73 -13.78 -19.37
C LYS A 535 -31.21 -13.89 -19.46
N SER A 536 -30.58 -12.80 -19.88
CA SER A 536 -29.12 -12.67 -19.91
C SER A 536 -28.70 -11.31 -19.37
N PHE A 537 -27.63 -11.30 -18.59
CA PHE A 537 -26.97 -10.06 -18.21
C PHE A 537 -26.13 -9.53 -19.37
N PRO A 538 -26.11 -8.20 -19.60
CA PRO A 538 -25.30 -7.59 -20.64
C PRO A 538 -23.81 -7.60 -20.26
N GLY A 539 -22.95 -7.37 -21.26
CA GLY A 539 -21.50 -7.36 -21.09
C GLY A 539 -20.86 -8.75 -21.16
N THR A 540 -19.55 -8.78 -20.95
CA THR A 540 -18.78 -10.00 -20.77
C THR A 540 -18.49 -10.17 -19.29
N GLY A 541 -18.83 -11.32 -18.73
CA GLY A 541 -18.42 -11.67 -17.36
C GLY A 541 -16.91 -11.59 -17.18
N TYR A 542 -16.44 -11.48 -15.94
CA TYR A 542 -14.99 -11.46 -15.65
C TYR A 542 -14.36 -12.83 -16.00
N GLU A 543 -15.10 -13.91 -15.77
CA GLU A 543 -14.69 -15.26 -16.16
C GLU A 543 -15.74 -15.98 -17.02
N THR A 544 -15.26 -16.87 -17.87
CA THR A 544 -16.09 -17.77 -18.69
C THR A 544 -15.70 -19.22 -18.44
N HIS A 545 -16.65 -20.01 -17.97
CA HIS A 545 -16.48 -21.42 -17.68
C HIS A 545 -17.27 -22.28 -18.66
N ARG A 546 -16.82 -23.53 -18.80
CA ARG A 546 -17.64 -24.57 -19.42
C ARG A 546 -18.59 -25.13 -18.36
N ALA A 547 -19.89 -25.14 -18.65
CA ALA A 547 -20.90 -25.73 -17.77
C ALA A 547 -21.82 -26.65 -18.56
N SER A 548 -22.05 -27.87 -18.07
CA SER A 548 -22.88 -28.85 -18.79
C SER A 548 -24.38 -28.55 -18.72
N ASN A 549 -24.80 -27.73 -17.77
CA ASN A 549 -26.19 -27.35 -17.52
C ASN A 549 -26.24 -26.12 -16.59
N LEU A 550 -27.46 -25.62 -16.37
CA LEU A 550 -27.72 -24.46 -15.51
C LEU A 550 -27.27 -24.69 -14.06
N ASP A 551 -27.51 -25.87 -13.48
CA ASP A 551 -27.15 -26.16 -12.09
C ASP A 551 -25.64 -26.11 -11.88
N ASN A 552 -24.87 -26.62 -12.85
CA ASN A 552 -23.42 -26.53 -12.82
C ASN A 552 -22.94 -25.07 -12.92
N CYS A 553 -23.55 -24.24 -13.77
CA CYS A 553 -23.21 -22.82 -13.87
C CYS A 553 -23.58 -22.05 -12.58
N GLU A 554 -24.73 -22.35 -11.96
CA GLU A 554 -25.08 -21.81 -10.65
C GLU A 554 -24.07 -22.19 -9.59
N GLN A 555 -23.65 -23.46 -9.55
CA GLN A 555 -22.71 -23.94 -8.55
C GLN A 555 -21.33 -23.25 -8.68
N ILE A 556 -20.86 -23.06 -9.91
CA ILE A 556 -19.64 -22.29 -10.19
C ILE A 556 -19.74 -20.90 -9.58
N CYS A 557 -20.85 -20.19 -9.82
CA CYS A 557 -21.05 -18.87 -9.23
C CYS A 557 -21.19 -18.93 -7.70
N ARG A 558 -21.87 -19.95 -7.16
CA ARG A 558 -22.10 -20.09 -5.72
C ARG A 558 -20.79 -20.24 -4.95
N ASP A 559 -19.87 -21.04 -5.48
CA ASP A 559 -18.58 -21.35 -4.84
C ASP A 559 -17.55 -20.23 -4.99
N ASP A 560 -17.70 -19.35 -5.98
CA ASP A 560 -16.84 -18.19 -6.17
C ASP A 560 -17.31 -17.00 -5.32
N GLY A 561 -16.47 -16.53 -4.39
CA GLY A 561 -16.72 -15.36 -3.55
C GLY A 561 -16.94 -14.04 -4.32
N HIS A 562 -16.41 -13.92 -5.54
CA HIS A 562 -16.53 -12.71 -6.37
C HIS A 562 -17.78 -12.72 -7.25
N CYS A 563 -18.32 -13.91 -7.59
CA CYS A 563 -19.48 -14.00 -8.46
C CYS A 563 -20.74 -13.50 -7.77
N MET A 564 -21.36 -12.44 -8.30
CA MET A 564 -22.65 -11.90 -7.86
C MET A 564 -23.81 -12.41 -8.72
N GLY A 565 -23.53 -12.90 -9.94
CA GLY A 565 -24.46 -13.64 -10.77
C GLY A 565 -23.84 -14.17 -12.04
N PHE A 566 -24.62 -14.91 -12.83
CA PHE A 566 -24.13 -15.64 -14.00
C PHE A 566 -25.13 -15.57 -15.16
N SER A 567 -24.64 -15.81 -16.39
CA SER A 567 -25.46 -16.11 -17.58
C SER A 567 -25.01 -17.43 -18.23
N PHE A 568 -25.94 -18.39 -18.34
CA PHE A 568 -25.70 -19.72 -18.90
C PHE A 568 -26.27 -19.86 -20.32
N TYR A 569 -25.40 -20.09 -21.29
CA TYR A 569 -25.73 -20.27 -22.70
C TYR A 569 -25.84 -21.76 -23.03
N ALA A 570 -27.07 -22.28 -23.03
CA ALA A 570 -27.32 -23.72 -23.10
C ALA A 570 -26.77 -24.38 -24.39
N SER A 571 -26.87 -23.70 -25.54
CA SER A 571 -26.37 -24.23 -26.82
C SER A 571 -24.85 -24.32 -26.91
N GLN A 572 -24.13 -23.63 -26.03
CA GLN A 572 -22.66 -23.52 -26.03
C GLN A 572 -22.02 -24.22 -24.85
N ASN A 573 -22.80 -24.72 -23.87
CA ASN A 573 -22.30 -25.20 -22.58
C ASN A 573 -21.36 -24.17 -21.92
N ARG A 574 -21.76 -22.90 -21.97
CA ARG A 574 -20.92 -21.75 -21.56
C ARG A 574 -21.60 -21.00 -20.42
N CYS A 575 -20.84 -20.71 -19.38
CA CYS A 575 -21.25 -19.98 -18.19
C CYS A 575 -20.40 -18.71 -18.07
N GLU A 576 -21.02 -17.54 -18.09
CA GLU A 576 -20.34 -16.26 -17.83
C GLU A 576 -20.64 -15.84 -16.40
N ALA A 577 -19.61 -15.59 -15.60
CA ALA A 577 -19.71 -15.14 -14.20
C ALA A 577 -19.47 -13.63 -14.10
N PHE A 578 -20.25 -12.94 -13.27
CA PHE A 578 -20.25 -11.49 -13.16
C PHE A 578 -20.06 -11.03 -11.72
N ALA A 579 -19.13 -10.11 -11.48
CA ALA A 579 -18.89 -9.51 -10.17
C ALA A 579 -19.77 -8.28 -9.93
N SER A 580 -20.29 -7.67 -11.00
CA SER A 580 -21.33 -6.63 -10.97
C SER A 580 -22.31 -6.83 -12.13
N LEU A 581 -23.57 -6.46 -11.92
CA LEU A 581 -24.67 -6.70 -12.84
C LEU A 581 -25.45 -5.42 -13.12
N SER A 582 -25.69 -5.15 -14.40
CA SER A 582 -26.72 -4.21 -14.86
C SER A 582 -28.05 -4.94 -15.09
N GLU A 583 -29.10 -4.21 -15.48
CA GLU A 583 -30.40 -4.80 -15.80
C GLU A 583 -30.27 -5.92 -16.85
N TYR A 584 -30.89 -7.07 -16.59
CA TYR A 584 -30.92 -8.19 -17.54
C TYR A 584 -31.85 -7.89 -18.72
N SER A 585 -31.56 -8.48 -19.88
CA SER A 585 -32.41 -8.45 -21.06
C SER A 585 -33.02 -9.82 -21.36
N THR A 586 -34.11 -9.84 -22.12
CA THR A 586 -34.70 -11.11 -22.59
C THR A 586 -33.83 -11.72 -23.67
N ARG A 587 -33.42 -12.99 -23.49
CA ARG A 587 -32.62 -13.74 -24.46
C ARG A 587 -33.00 -15.22 -24.46
N SER A 588 -33.50 -15.69 -25.60
CA SER A 588 -33.84 -17.11 -25.75
C SER A 588 -32.59 -17.99 -25.69
N GLY A 589 -32.70 -19.15 -25.06
CA GLY A 589 -31.62 -20.12 -24.90
C GLY A 589 -30.54 -19.73 -23.87
N VAL A 590 -30.80 -18.68 -23.09
CA VAL A 590 -29.95 -18.24 -21.99
C VAL A 590 -30.78 -18.16 -20.72
N ASP A 591 -30.27 -18.75 -19.64
CA ASP A 591 -30.82 -18.61 -18.31
C ASP A 591 -29.76 -17.95 -17.42
N SER A 592 -30.17 -17.08 -16.51
CA SER A 592 -29.25 -16.38 -15.62
C SER A 592 -29.64 -16.59 -14.15
N GLY A 593 -28.77 -16.17 -13.25
CA GLY A 593 -29.09 -16.18 -11.83
C GLY A 593 -28.18 -15.25 -11.03
N VAL A 594 -28.62 -14.88 -9.83
CA VAL A 594 -27.94 -13.92 -8.97
C VAL A 594 -27.95 -14.35 -7.52
N LYS A 595 -26.93 -13.92 -6.77
CA LYS A 595 -26.85 -14.10 -5.32
C LYS A 595 -27.67 -13.05 -4.60
N THR A 596 -28.58 -13.45 -3.73
CA THR A 596 -29.32 -12.51 -2.87
C THR A 596 -29.29 -13.00 -1.42
N GLN A 597 -29.51 -12.08 -0.49
CA GLN A 597 -29.80 -12.42 0.90
C GLN A 597 -31.13 -11.80 1.34
N PRO A 598 -31.97 -12.55 2.08
CA PRO A 598 -33.26 -12.05 2.53
C PRO A 598 -33.13 -11.00 3.64
N PHE A 599 -34.16 -10.15 3.78
CA PHE A 599 -34.28 -9.18 4.87
C PHE A 599 -34.29 -9.83 6.26
N ALA A 600 -33.91 -9.07 7.29
CA ALA A 600 -34.15 -9.49 8.66
C ALA A 600 -35.67 -9.51 8.94
N ALA A 601 -36.11 -10.43 9.81
CA ALA A 601 -37.54 -10.53 10.11
C ALA A 601 -37.99 -9.27 10.87
N GLY A 602 -38.87 -8.46 10.26
CA GLY A 602 -39.37 -7.20 10.82
C GLY A 602 -39.19 -5.96 9.93
N ASP A 603 -38.47 -6.09 8.80
CA ASP A 603 -38.13 -4.97 7.89
C ASP A 603 -38.94 -4.93 6.58
N GLU A 604 -40.12 -5.59 6.52
CA GLU A 604 -41.02 -5.55 5.34
C GLU A 604 -41.86 -4.28 5.22
#